data_AF-A0A0B8QGH1-F1
#
_entry.id   AF-A0A0B8QGH1-F1
#
_cell.length_a   1.000
_cell.length_b   1.000
_cell.length_c   1.000
_cell.angle_alpha   90.00
_cell.angle_beta   90.00
_cell.angle_gamma   90.00
#
_symmetry.space_group_name_H-M   'P 1'
#
loop_
_entity.id
_entity.type
_entity.pdbx_description
1 polymer ?
#
loop_
_entity_poly.entity_id
_entity_poly.type
_entity_poly.pdbx_seq_one_letter_code
_entity_poly.pdbx_strand_id
1 'polypeptide(L)'
;MIINAAECEPYITADDSLMREYAQEIIEGIEVLKHILKPKLAIIGIEDNKPEAIKALTAAGENHDIVIRVVPTKYPSGASKQLIKLLTNKEIPSTGYSADIGMTMLNVAPLLQ
;
A
#
# COMPACT_ATOMS: atom_id res chain seq x y z
N MET A 1 -4.78 -7.30 4.41
CA MET A 1 -5.01 -5.87 4.09
C MET A 1 -3.83 -5.39 3.27
N ILE A 2 -4.10 -4.68 2.19
CA ILE A 2 -3.08 -4.12 1.30
C ILE A 2 -3.25 -2.61 1.29
N ILE A 3 -2.17 -1.89 1.54
CA ILE A 3 -2.07 -0.44 1.39
C ILE A 3 -1.38 -0.18 0.05
N ASN A 4 -2.10 0.51 -0.83
CA ASN A 4 -1.61 0.95 -2.10
C ASN A 4 -0.87 2.29 -1.93
N ALA A 5 0.45 2.24 -2.04
CA ALA A 5 1.36 3.38 -2.08
C ALA A 5 1.94 3.60 -3.50
N ALA A 6 1.32 2.97 -4.52
CA ALA A 6 1.61 3.24 -5.92
C ALA A 6 0.77 4.44 -6.39
N GLU A 7 1.42 5.40 -7.04
CA GLU A 7 0.79 6.64 -7.48
C GLU A 7 0.36 6.45 -8.94
N CYS A 8 -0.95 6.50 -9.20
CA CYS A 8 -1.49 6.14 -10.51
C CYS A 8 -1.63 7.35 -11.46
N GLU A 9 -1.50 8.56 -10.96
CA GLU A 9 -1.65 9.79 -11.76
C GLU A 9 -0.30 10.50 -11.92
N PRO A 10 0.25 10.60 -13.14
CA PRO A 10 1.37 11.51 -13.37
C PRO A 10 0.89 12.92 -13.01
N TYR A 11 1.74 13.71 -12.34
CA TYR A 11 1.52 15.11 -11.90
C TYR A 11 0.89 15.35 -10.53
N ILE A 12 0.41 14.32 -9.84
CA ILE A 12 0.24 14.37 -8.38
C ILE A 12 1.57 13.85 -7.81
N THR A 13 2.25 14.64 -7.00
CA THR A 13 3.49 14.31 -6.27
C THR A 13 3.24 14.25 -4.75
N ALA A 14 1.96 14.27 -4.38
CA ALA A 14 1.51 14.36 -3.01
C ALA A 14 1.80 13.07 -2.25
N ASP A 15 1.66 11.90 -2.88
CA ASP A 15 1.81 10.63 -2.17
C ASP A 15 3.27 10.34 -1.82
N ASP A 16 4.23 10.63 -2.70
CA ASP A 16 5.66 10.46 -2.41
C ASP A 16 6.14 11.40 -1.28
N SER A 17 5.77 12.68 -1.33
CA SER A 17 6.14 13.63 -0.27
C SER A 17 5.46 13.28 1.06
N LEU A 18 4.20 12.86 1.02
CA LEU A 18 3.44 12.42 2.19
C LEU A 18 4.08 11.18 2.82
N MET A 19 4.48 10.19 2.03
CA MET A 19 5.17 9.00 2.54
C MET A 19 6.54 9.28 3.13
N ARG A 20 7.24 10.33 2.67
CA ARG A 20 8.54 10.74 3.21
C ARG A 20 8.38 11.52 4.51
N GLU A 21 7.45 12.47 4.55
CA GLU A 21 7.27 13.40 5.66
C GLU A 21 6.47 12.79 6.82
N TYR A 22 5.49 11.94 6.52
CA TYR A 22 4.51 11.42 7.48
C TYR A 22 4.54 9.88 7.58
N ALA A 23 5.72 9.27 7.41
CA ALA A 23 5.87 7.83 7.41
C ALA A 23 5.40 7.19 8.74
N GLN A 24 5.63 7.84 9.88
CA GLN A 24 5.21 7.32 11.19
C GLN A 24 3.70 7.32 11.32
N GLU A 25 3.06 8.42 10.96
CA GLU A 25 1.62 8.61 11.02
C GLU A 25 0.89 7.62 10.08
N ILE A 26 1.44 7.35 8.90
CA ILE A 26 0.94 6.29 8.02
C ILE A 26 0.96 4.93 8.72
N ILE A 27 2.09 4.57 9.36
CA ILE A 27 2.25 3.29 10.05
C ILE A 27 1.27 3.19 11.24
N GLU A 28 1.12 4.27 12.02
CA GLU A 28 0.14 4.34 13.12
C GLU A 28 -1.30 4.19 12.62
N GLY A 29 -1.68 4.87 11.54
CA GLY A 29 -2.99 4.73 10.90
C GLY A 29 -3.26 3.29 10.44
N ILE A 30 -2.24 2.61 9.91
CA ILE A 30 -2.33 1.19 9.55
C ILE A 30 -2.55 0.31 10.78
N GLU A 31 -1.90 0.59 11.91
CA GLU A 31 -2.13 -0.16 13.15
C GLU A 31 -3.56 0.01 13.70
N VAL A 32 -4.12 1.23 13.62
CA VAL A 32 -5.53 1.47 13.96
C VAL A 32 -6.44 0.61 13.07
N LEU A 33 -6.20 0.61 11.76
CA LEU A 33 -6.97 -0.20 10.82
C LEU A 33 -6.78 -1.70 11.06
N LYS A 34 -5.58 -2.16 11.45
CA LYS A 34 -5.33 -3.55 11.84
C LYS A 34 -6.15 -3.93 13.07
N HIS A 35 -6.28 -3.05 14.05
CA HIS A 35 -7.10 -3.30 15.23
C HIS A 35 -8.59 -3.49 14.89
N ILE A 36 -9.11 -2.68 13.95
CA ILE A 36 -10.51 -2.69 13.53
C ILE A 36 -10.81 -3.89 12.62
N LEU A 37 -10.01 -4.06 11.57
CA LEU A 37 -10.27 -5.02 10.50
C LEU A 37 -9.70 -6.41 10.80
N LYS A 38 -8.81 -6.52 11.79
CA LYS A 38 -8.12 -7.76 12.21
C LYS A 38 -7.59 -8.58 11.02
N PRO A 39 -6.86 -7.96 10.08
CA PRO A 39 -6.35 -8.68 8.93
C PRO A 39 -5.28 -9.69 9.38
N LYS A 40 -5.21 -10.84 8.71
CA LYS A 40 -4.15 -11.83 8.95
C LYS A 40 -2.74 -11.33 8.58
N LEU A 41 -2.66 -10.33 7.71
CA LEU A 41 -1.42 -9.73 7.21
C LEU A 41 -1.71 -8.32 6.71
N ALA A 42 -0.83 -7.37 6.99
CA ALA A 42 -0.82 -6.03 6.42
C ALA A 42 0.40 -5.87 5.49
N ILE A 43 0.17 -5.42 4.25
CA ILE A 43 1.22 -5.20 3.26
C ILE A 43 1.10 -3.78 2.72
N ILE A 44 2.21 -3.03 2.64
CA ILE A 44 2.31 -1.77 1.88
C ILE A 44 3.01 -2.07 0.57
N GLY A 45 2.35 -1.81 -0.56
CA GLY A 45 2.94 -1.93 -1.90
C GLY A 45 3.40 -0.56 -2.41
N ILE A 46 4.70 -0.37 -2.60
CA ILE A 46 5.32 0.89 -3.03
C ILE A 46 6.18 0.68 -4.28
N GLU A 47 6.19 1.64 -5.19
CA GLU A 47 6.94 1.55 -6.45
C GLU A 47 8.45 1.80 -6.26
N ASP A 48 9.27 1.11 -7.06
CA ASP A 48 10.73 1.15 -7.01
C ASP A 48 11.37 2.51 -7.39
N ASN A 49 10.61 3.39 -8.06
CA ASN A 49 11.05 4.74 -8.38
C ASN A 49 11.00 5.73 -7.19
N LYS A 50 10.61 5.29 -5.99
CA LYS A 50 10.47 6.14 -4.78
C LYS A 50 11.43 5.75 -3.65
N PRO A 51 12.76 5.83 -3.85
CA PRO A 51 13.74 5.30 -2.89
C PRO A 51 13.70 5.99 -1.52
N GLU A 52 13.40 7.29 -1.46
CA GLU A 52 13.31 8.03 -0.20
C GLU A 52 12.08 7.62 0.62
N ALA A 53 10.90 7.51 -0.01
CA ALA A 53 9.69 7.02 0.66
C ALA A 53 9.84 5.57 1.12
N ILE A 54 10.47 4.70 0.32
CA ILE A 54 10.78 3.32 0.72
C ILE A 54 11.61 3.33 2.01
N LYS A 55 12.65 4.16 2.07
CA LYS A 55 13.52 4.27 3.25
C LYS A 55 12.75 4.76 4.47
N ALA A 56 11.95 5.82 4.31
CA ALA A 56 11.17 6.41 5.39
C ALA A 56 10.14 5.41 5.97
N LEU A 57 9.35 4.78 5.11
CA LEU A 57 8.37 3.76 5.51
C LEU A 57 9.04 2.54 6.15
N THR A 58 10.17 2.09 5.60
CA THR A 58 10.90 0.93 6.16
C THR A 58 11.41 1.22 7.56
N ALA A 59 11.95 2.42 7.78
CA ALA A 59 12.39 2.85 9.10
C ALA A 59 11.21 3.00 10.08
N ALA A 60 10.10 3.61 9.65
CA ALA A 60 8.92 3.77 10.48
C ALA A 60 8.25 2.41 10.83
N GLY A 61 8.28 1.46 9.90
CA GLY A 61 7.67 0.14 10.06
C GLY A 61 8.52 -0.91 10.77
N GLU A 62 9.78 -0.62 11.14
CA GLU A 62 10.75 -1.61 11.64
C GLU A 62 10.25 -2.40 12.87
N ASN A 63 9.47 -1.76 13.74
CA ASN A 63 8.93 -2.37 14.96
C ASN A 63 7.46 -2.80 14.85
N HIS A 64 6.89 -2.78 13.63
CA HIS A 64 5.50 -3.08 13.38
C HIS A 64 5.36 -4.35 12.54
N ASP A 65 4.29 -5.12 12.78
CA ASP A 65 3.94 -6.28 11.96
C ASP A 65 3.25 -5.83 10.66
N ILE A 66 4.02 -5.13 9.82
CA ILE A 66 3.62 -4.56 8.54
C ILE A 66 4.72 -4.89 7.52
N VAL A 67 4.34 -5.52 6.41
CA VAL A 67 5.29 -5.91 5.37
C VAL A 67 5.33 -4.85 4.29
N ILE A 68 6.49 -4.24 4.07
CA ILE A 68 6.69 -3.31 2.96
C ILE A 68 7.25 -4.07 1.76
N ARG A 69 6.60 -3.93 0.59
CA ARG A 69 6.98 -4.59 -0.65
C ARG A 69 7.19 -3.56 -1.75
N VAL A 70 8.42 -3.52 -2.26
CA VAL A 70 8.78 -2.74 -3.43
C VAL A 70 8.33 -3.47 -4.69
N VAL A 71 7.65 -2.78 -5.59
CA VAL A 71 7.13 -3.31 -6.86
C VAL A 71 7.60 -2.47 -8.05
N PRO A 72 7.68 -3.04 -9.27
CA PRO A 72 8.15 -2.28 -10.44
C PRO A 72 7.20 -1.13 -10.82
N THR A 73 7.73 0.05 -11.12
CA THR A 73 6.98 1.27 -11.51
C THR A 73 6.06 1.07 -12.74
N LYS A 74 6.32 0.09 -13.62
CA LYS A 74 5.49 -0.17 -14.81
C LYS A 74 4.33 -1.12 -14.49
N TYR A 75 3.31 -0.60 -13.81
CA TYR A 75 1.99 -1.23 -13.78
C TYR A 75 1.13 -0.71 -14.94
N PRO A 76 0.63 -1.54 -15.87
CA PRO A 76 -0.44 -1.12 -16.75
C PRO A 76 -1.69 -0.75 -15.94
N SER A 77 -2.48 0.16 -16.51
CA SER A 77 -3.53 1.02 -15.93
C SER A 77 -4.75 0.35 -15.26
N GLY A 78 -4.61 -0.88 -14.76
CA GLY A 78 -5.56 -1.61 -13.89
C GLY A 78 -5.03 -1.80 -12.45
N ALA A 79 -4.44 -0.73 -11.90
CA ALA A 79 -3.43 -0.70 -10.83
C ALA A 79 -3.70 -1.56 -9.56
N SER A 80 -4.95 -1.71 -9.12
CA SER A 80 -5.29 -2.43 -7.89
C SER A 80 -5.26 -3.96 -8.04
N LYS A 81 -5.88 -4.51 -9.10
CA LYS A 81 -5.96 -5.97 -9.32
C LYS A 81 -4.59 -6.57 -9.55
N GLN A 82 -3.75 -5.85 -10.30
CA GLN A 82 -2.41 -6.32 -10.60
C GLN A 82 -1.49 -6.21 -9.39
N LEU A 83 -1.63 -5.17 -8.57
CA LEU A 83 -0.84 -5.06 -7.33
C LEU A 83 -1.18 -6.20 -6.38
N ILE A 84 -2.46 -6.56 -6.26
CA ILE A 84 -2.90 -7.73 -5.50
C ILE A 84 -2.27 -9.02 -6.06
N LYS A 85 -2.28 -9.20 -7.38
CA LYS A 85 -1.64 -10.34 -8.02
C LYS A 85 -0.14 -10.40 -7.73
N LEU A 86 0.58 -9.28 -7.81
CA LEU A 86 2.03 -9.24 -7.57
C LEU A 86 2.38 -9.46 -6.09
N LEU A 87 1.58 -8.95 -5.16
CA LEU A 87 1.83 -9.09 -3.72
C LEU A 87 1.37 -10.44 -3.15
N THR A 88 0.36 -11.08 -3.75
CA THR A 88 -0.31 -12.24 -3.14
C THR A 88 -0.43 -13.46 -4.03
N ASN A 89 -0.05 -13.34 -5.32
CA ASN A 89 -0.25 -14.33 -6.37
C ASN A 89 -1.72 -14.78 -6.53
N LYS A 90 -2.68 -13.98 -6.06
CA LYS A 90 -4.11 -14.20 -6.26
C LYS A 90 -4.65 -13.31 -7.36
N GLU A 91 -5.58 -13.85 -8.15
CA GLU A 91 -6.29 -13.09 -9.17
C GLU A 91 -7.68 -12.72 -8.67
N ILE A 92 -8.05 -11.46 -8.89
CA ILE A 92 -9.42 -11.01 -8.72
C ILE A 92 -10.18 -11.40 -10.01
N PRO A 93 -11.39 -12.00 -9.91
CA PRO A 93 -12.22 -12.25 -11.07
C PRO A 93 -12.38 -10.99 -11.93
N SER A 94 -12.56 -11.17 -13.24
CA SER A 94 -12.66 -10.06 -14.20
C SER A 94 -13.70 -9.01 -13.79
N THR A 95 -14.83 -9.44 -13.22
CA THR A 95 -15.91 -8.57 -12.71
C THR A 95 -15.96 -8.43 -11.18
N GLY A 96 -15.03 -9.06 -10.45
CA GLY A 96 -15.00 -9.06 -8.99
C GLY A 96 -14.16 -7.93 -8.38
N TYR A 97 -14.28 -7.82 -7.05
CA TYR A 97 -13.56 -6.91 -6.16
C TYR A 97 -12.56 -7.67 -5.28
N SER A 98 -11.62 -6.95 -4.66
CA SER A 98 -10.66 -7.52 -3.71
C SER A 98 -11.34 -8.17 -2.49
N ALA A 99 -12.49 -7.62 -2.08
CA ALA A 99 -13.31 -8.19 -1.01
C ALA A 99 -13.80 -9.61 -1.33
N ASP A 100 -14.04 -9.93 -2.62
CA ASP A 100 -14.50 -11.25 -3.06
C ASP A 100 -13.45 -12.35 -2.84
N ILE A 101 -12.17 -11.97 -2.68
CA ILE A 101 -11.07 -12.89 -2.34
C ILE A 101 -10.59 -12.72 -0.88
N GLY A 102 -11.39 -12.05 -0.05
CA GLY A 102 -11.12 -11.83 1.37
C GLY A 102 -10.00 -10.82 1.64
N MET A 103 -9.80 -9.83 0.75
CA MET A 103 -8.77 -8.82 0.87
C MET A 103 -9.33 -7.41 0.86
N THR A 104 -8.91 -6.59 1.82
CA THR A 104 -9.18 -5.15 1.82
C THR A 104 -8.00 -4.41 1.20
N MET A 105 -8.29 -3.49 0.29
CA MET A 105 -7.31 -2.61 -0.33
C MET A 105 -7.65 -1.15 -0.03
N LEU A 106 -6.66 -0.39 0.46
CA LEU A 106 -6.81 1.01 0.84
C LEU A 106 -5.67 1.82 0.21
N ASN A 107 -5.93 3.07 -0.18
CA ASN A 107 -4.86 3.96 -0.63
C ASN A 107 -4.13 4.57 0.57
N VAL A 108 -2.90 5.04 0.38
CA VAL A 108 -2.10 5.68 1.44
C VAL A 108 -2.61 7.09 1.79
N ALA A 109 -3.08 7.87 0.81
CA ALA A 109 -3.46 9.28 0.99
C ALA A 109 -4.51 9.55 2.09
N PRO A 110 -5.58 8.75 2.26
CA PRO A 110 -6.60 9.00 3.28
C PRO A 110 -6.17 8.62 4.70
N LEU A 111 -5.00 8.02 4.91
CA LEU A 111 -4.56 7.56 6.24
C LEU A 111 -4.16 8.71 7.18
N LEU A 112 -4.04 9.94 6.67
CA LEU A 112 -3.69 11.15 7.43
C LEU A 112 -4.88 12.09 7.70
N GLN A 113 -6.11 11.70 7.36
CA GLN A 113 -7.32 12.53 7.54
C GLN A 113 -8.22 12.02 8.67
#